data_AF-A0A821F7X5-F1
#
_entry.id   AF-A0A821F7X5-F1
#
_cell.length_a   1.000
_cell.length_b   1.000
_cell.length_c   1.000
_cell.angle_alpha   90.00
_cell.angle_beta   90.00
_cell.angle_gamma   90.00
#
_symmetry.space_group_name_H-M   'P 1'
#
loop_
_entity.id
_entity.type
_entity.pdbx_description
1 polymer ?
#
loop_
_entity_poly.entity_id
_entity_poly.type
_entity_poly.pdbx_seq_one_letter_code
_entity_poly.pdbx_strand_id
1 'polypeptide(L)' 'YDLPDSSDFYIHRIGRTGRAGLLGKSISFFDPGRDSDRKIAPDLLARLIEAGQEVPEFL' A
#
# COMPACT_ATOMS: atom_id res chain seq x y z
N TYR A 1 2.49 -7.29 10.89
CA TYR A 1 1.44 -7.35 9.85
C TYR A 1 0.92 -5.96 9.52
N ASP A 2 1.36 -4.95 10.27
CA ASP A 2 0.93 -3.56 10.19
C ASP A 2 1.45 -2.86 8.94
N LEU A 3 0.71 -1.85 8.49
CA LEU A 3 1.16 -0.88 7.52
C LEU A 3 2.43 -0.16 8.05
N PRO A 4 3.46 0.03 7.20
CA PRO A 4 4.61 0.83 7.57
C PRO A 4 4.23 2.31 7.69
N ASP A 5 5.04 3.08 8.41
CA ASP A 5 4.81 4.51 8.61
C ASP A 5 5.18 5.38 7.39
N SER A 6 5.78 4.77 6.35
CA SER A 6 6.15 5.43 5.10
C SER A 6 5.88 4.54 3.89
N SER A 7 5.46 5.19 2.80
CA SER A 7 5.11 4.55 1.54
C SER A 7 6.30 3.95 0.80
N ASP A 8 7.51 4.49 0.93
CA ASP A 8 8.72 3.88 0.40
C ASP A 8 8.94 2.47 0.98
N PHE A 9 8.73 2.33 2.30
CA PHE A 9 8.79 1.01 2.94
C PHE A 9 7.64 0.10 2.50
N TYR A 10 6.45 0.66 2.25
CA TYR A 10 5.32 -0.09 1.70
C TYR A 10 5.66 -0.66 0.31
N ILE A 11 6.18 0.17 -0.59
CA ILE A 11 6.59 -0.21 -1.95
C ILE A 11 7.63 -1.33 -1.90
N HIS A 12 8.67 -1.18 -1.08
CA HIS A 12 9.68 -2.22 -0.90
C HIS A 12 9.11 -3.54 -0.37
N ARG A 13 8.07 -3.48 0.47
CA ARG A 13 7.42 -4.66 1.03
C ARG A 13 6.61 -5.40 -0.02
N ILE A 14 5.76 -4.69 -0.76
CA ILE A 14 4.92 -5.31 -1.80
C ILE A 14 5.77 -5.77 -3.00
N GLY A 15 6.89 -5.11 -3.29
CA GLY A 15 7.84 -5.49 -4.34
C GLY A 15 8.60 -6.80 -4.10
N ARG A 16 8.34 -7.50 -2.98
CA ARG A 16 8.86 -8.86 -2.74
C ARG A 16 8.08 -9.93 -3.51
N THR A 17 6.88 -9.62 -4.01
CA THR A 17 6.11 -10.47 -4.93
C THR A 17 6.09 -9.88 -6.35
N GLY A 18 5.64 -10.64 -7.35
CA GLY A 18 5.44 -10.14 -8.71
C GLY A 18 6.71 -9.68 -9.44
N ARG A 19 7.79 -10.45 -9.35
CA ARG A 19 9.11 -10.10 -9.94
C ARG A 19 9.30 -10.75 -11.32
N ALA A 20 10.18 -10.17 -12.13
CA ALA A 20 10.54 -10.69 -13.46
C ALA A 20 9.34 -10.90 -14.39
N GLY A 21 8.38 -9.96 -14.36
CA GLY A 21 7.17 -10.00 -15.20
C GLY A 21 6.10 -11.00 -14.74
N LEU A 22 6.33 -11.72 -13.65
CA LEU A 22 5.33 -12.57 -13.03
C LEU A 22 4.36 -11.75 -12.19
N LEU A 23 3.14 -12.24 -12.07
CA LEU A 23 2.13 -11.61 -11.21
C LEU A 23 2.38 -11.94 -9.73
N GLY A 24 2.02 -11.00 -8.87
CA GLY A 24 2.12 -11.13 -7.42
C GLY A 24 0.91 -10.50 -6.75
N LYS A 25 0.60 -10.95 -5.53
CA LYS A 25 -0.47 -10.37 -4.71
C LYS A 25 0.07 -10.01 -3.33
N SER A 26 -0.25 -8.80 -2.87
CA SER A 26 -0.01 -8.34 -1.51
C SER A 26 -1.33 -7.93 -0.89
N ILE A 27 -1.53 -8.24 0.39
CA ILE A 27 -2.71 -7.87 1.17
C ILE A 27 -2.21 -7.13 2.41
N SER A 28 -2.80 -5.98 2.68
CA SER A 28 -2.41 -5.08 3.76
C SER A 28 -3.63 -4.76 4.60
N PHE A 29 -3.45 -4.66 5.92
CA PHE A 29 -4.52 -4.27 6.85
C PHE A 29 -4.37 -2.81 7.21
N PHE A 30 -5.38 -2.02 6.88
CA PHE A 30 -5.45 -0.59 7.15
C PHE A 30 -6.42 -0.34 8.30
N ASP A 31 -5.97 0.38 9.33
CA ASP A 31 -6.79 0.80 10.45
C ASP A 31 -6.94 2.34 10.47
N PRO A 32 -8.12 2.89 10.12
CA PRO A 32 -8.34 4.35 10.13
C PRO A 32 -8.28 4.97 11.55
N GLY A 33 -8.43 4.15 12.60
CA GLY A 33 -8.26 4.59 13.99
C GLY A 33 -6.80 4.77 14.40
N ARG A 34 -5.86 4.27 13.59
CA ARG A 34 -4.42 4.34 13.85
C ARG A 34 -3.80 5.54 13.12
N ASP A 35 -3.20 6.44 13.90
CA ASP A 35 -2.63 7.70 13.39
C ASP A 35 -1.53 7.48 12.32
N SER A 36 -0.70 6.44 12.45
CA SER A 36 0.32 6.11 11.45
C SER A 36 -0.27 5.75 10.09
N ASP A 37 -1.34 4.95 10.08
CA ASP A 37 -2.00 4.47 8.86
C ASP A 37 -2.69 5.65 8.15
N ARG A 38 -3.34 6.52 8.93
CA ARG A 38 -3.95 7.75 8.41
C ARG A 38 -2.92 8.70 7.78
N LYS A 39 -1.70 8.77 8.30
CA LYS A 39 -0.63 9.63 7.76
C LYS A 39 -0.11 9.13 6.41
N ILE A 40 -0.03 7.83 6.21
CA ILE A 40 0.46 7.22 4.97
C ILE A 40 -0.63 7.11 3.88
N ALA A 41 -1.91 7.09 4.26
CA ALA A 41 -3.07 6.99 3.36
C ALA A 41 -3.02 7.88 2.09
N PRO A 42 -2.77 9.20 2.16
CA PRO A 42 -2.77 10.05 0.96
C PRO A 42 -1.65 9.69 -0.03
N ASP A 43 -0.49 9.24 0.46
CA ASP A 43 0.59 8.82 -0.45
C ASP A 43 0.27 7.44 -1.06
N LEU A 44 -0.29 6.51 -0.28
CA LEU A 44 -0.76 5.21 -0.80
C LEU A 44 -1.81 5.38 -1.88
N LEU A 45 -2.76 6.30 -1.69
CA LEU A 45 -3.77 6.65 -2.67
C LEU A 45 -3.13 7.05 -4.00
N ALA A 46 -2.15 7.96 -3.96
CA ALA A 46 -1.42 8.39 -5.15
C ALA A 46 -0.71 7.21 -5.85
N ARG A 47 -0.07 6.32 -5.09
CA ARG A 47 0.62 5.14 -5.67
C ARG A 47 -0.33 4.11 -6.24
N LEU A 48 -1.50 3.89 -5.63
CA LEU A 48 -2.51 2.98 -6.18
C LEU A 48 -3.05 3.51 -7.51
N ILE A 49 -3.29 4.82 -7.62
CA ILE A 49 -3.72 5.46 -8.87
C ILE A 49 -2.63 5.35 -9.95
N GLU A 50 -1.38 5.68 -9.61
CA GLU A 50 -0.24 5.59 -10.53
C GLU A 50 -0.04 4.16 -11.06
N ALA A 51 -0.23 3.15 -10.19
CA ALA A 51 -0.11 1.74 -10.53
C ALA A 51 -1.39 1.15 -11.17
N GLY A 52 -2.44 1.96 -11.40
CA GLY A 52 -3.70 1.51 -11.99
C GLY A 52 -4.46 0.47 -11.15
N GLN A 53 -4.30 0.49 -9.83
CA GLN A 53 -4.99 -0.40 -8.90
C GLN A 53 -6.36 0.17 -8.51
N GLU A 54 -7.26 -0.71 -8.07
CA GLU A 54 -8.54 -0.30 -7.50
C GLU A 54 -8.33 0.44 -6.17
N VAL A 55 -8.94 1.61 -6.04
CA VAL A 55 -8.87 2.45 -4.84
C VAL A 55 -10.08 2.17 -3.95
N PRO A 56 -9.88 1.69 -2.70
CA PRO A 56 -10.99 1.51 -1.77
C PRO A 56 -11.51 2.86 -1.23
N GLU A 57 -12.82 2.97 -1.02
CA GLU A 57 -13.46 4.19 -0.51
C GLU A 57 -13.06 4.54 0.94
N PHE A 58 -12.58 3.56 1.71
CA PHE A 58 -12.17 3.74 3.10
C PHE A 58 -10.75 4.34 3.26
N LEU A 59 -10.02 4.50 2.16
CA LEU A 59 -8.62 4.95 2.15
C LEU A 59 -8.50 6.47 1.99
#